data_AF-A0A7W9PKR7-F1
#
_entry.id   AF-A0A7W9PKR7-F1
#
_cell.length_a   1.000
_cell.length_b   1.000
_cell.length_c   1.000
_cell.angle_alpha   90.00
_cell.angle_beta   90.00
_cell.angle_gamma   90.00
#
_symmetry.space_group_name_H-M   'P 1'
#
loop_
_entity.id
_entity.type
_entity.pdbx_description
1 polymer ?
#
loop_
_entity_poly.entity_id
_entity_poly.type
_entity_poly.pdbx_seq_one_letter_code
_entity_poly.pdbx_strand_id
1 'polypeptide(L)'
;MLNVIFREVGALRVDRADRTILRLLRDRDRDGMPSEVVLRDGSRLLIFNISWGYDPSVAAAQVTTNISPSIGGLPVDVFSTSAVVAINDPETGAPLLAVA
;
A
#
# COMPACT_ATOMS: atom_id res chain seq x y z
N MET A 1 10.09 5.32 -23.11
CA MET A 1 9.36 4.60 -22.04
C MET A 1 10.01 3.25 -21.88
N LEU A 2 10.72 2.99 -20.78
CA LEU A 2 11.47 1.75 -20.59
C LEU A 2 10.55 0.70 -19.96
N ASN A 3 10.20 -0.34 -20.72
CA ASN A 3 9.55 -1.52 -20.20
C ASN A 3 10.65 -2.49 -19.73
N VAL A 4 10.77 -2.70 -18.43
CA VAL A 4 11.62 -3.76 -17.88
C VAL A 4 10.72 -4.96 -17.57
N ILE A 5 10.97 -6.08 -18.25
CA ILE A 5 10.28 -7.36 -18.01
C ILE A 5 11.29 -8.32 -17.39
N PHE A 6 11.17 -8.58 -16.10
CA PHE A 6 11.86 -9.71 -15.46
C PHE A 6 11.04 -10.97 -15.72
N ARG A 7 11.63 -11.93 -16.45
CA ARG A 7 11.01 -13.22 -16.74
C ARG A 7 11.83 -14.32 -16.06
N GLU A 8 11.55 -14.56 -14.78
CA GLU A 8 11.96 -15.80 -14.12
C GLU A 8 10.86 -16.86 -14.25
N VAL A 9 11.29 -18.11 -14.44
CA VAL A 9 10.42 -19.29 -14.45
C VAL A 9 9.95 -19.50 -13.01
N GLY A 10 8.73 -19.05 -12.71
CA GLY A 10 8.17 -19.07 -11.35
C GLY A 10 7.60 -17.72 -10.88
N ALA A 11 7.67 -16.67 -11.68
CA ALA A 11 7.11 -15.36 -11.33
C ALA A 11 5.61 -15.46 -11.01
N LEU A 12 5.28 -15.42 -9.73
CA LEU A 12 3.93 -15.24 -9.24
C LEU A 12 3.39 -13.92 -9.84
N ARG A 13 2.18 -13.97 -10.39
CA ARG A 13 1.55 -12.77 -10.98
C ARG A 13 1.23 -11.81 -9.85
N VAL A 14 1.77 -10.60 -9.92
CA VAL A 14 1.38 -9.47 -9.07
C VAL A 14 -0.14 -9.34 -9.12
N ASP A 15 -0.77 -9.42 -7.95
CA ASP A 15 -2.22 -9.36 -7.82
C ASP A 15 -2.73 -8.01 -8.36
N ARG A 16 -3.92 -8.02 -8.96
CA ARG A 16 -4.58 -6.79 -9.40
C ARG A 16 -4.87 -5.86 -8.22
N ALA A 17 -5.21 -6.41 -7.06
CA ALA A 17 -5.44 -5.67 -5.82
C ALA A 17 -4.19 -4.89 -5.40
N ASP A 18 -3.02 -5.51 -5.50
CA ASP A 18 -1.73 -4.90 -5.12
C ASP A 18 -1.47 -3.61 -5.92
N ARG A 19 -1.61 -3.68 -7.25
CA ARG A 19 -1.47 -2.50 -8.11
C ARG A 19 -2.51 -1.42 -7.81
N THR A 20 -3.74 -1.80 -7.47
CA THR A 20 -4.79 -0.83 -7.11
C THR A 20 -4.46 -0.12 -5.79
N ILE A 21 -4.01 -0.87 -4.78
CA ILE A 21 -3.58 -0.33 -3.48
C ILE A 21 -2.44 0.67 -3.68
N LEU A 22 -1.37 0.27 -4.36
CA LEU A 22 -0.21 1.15 -4.57
C LEU A 22 -0.57 2.41 -5.36
N ARG A 23 -1.46 2.30 -6.35
CA ARG A 23 -1.92 3.47 -7.12
C ARG A 23 -2.71 4.46 -6.27
N LEU A 24 -3.61 3.94 -5.43
CA LEU A 24 -4.40 4.77 -4.51
C LEU A 24 -3.49 5.51 -3.52
N LEU A 25 -2.53 4.79 -2.93
CA LEU A 25 -1.67 5.32 -1.87
C LEU A 25 -0.49 6.17 -2.36
N ARG A 26 0.03 5.93 -3.57
CA ARG A 26 1.21 6.63 -4.10
C ARG A 26 0.92 7.55 -5.27
N ASP A 27 0.20 7.07 -6.28
CA ASP A 27 0.43 7.60 -7.63
C ASP A 27 -0.46 8.79 -7.99
N ARG A 28 -1.68 8.95 -7.46
CA ARG A 28 -2.58 10.02 -7.96
C ARG A 28 -3.58 10.67 -7.00
N ASP A 29 -4.09 9.98 -5.99
CA ASP A 29 -5.30 10.49 -5.30
C ASP A 29 -5.05 10.96 -3.88
N ARG A 30 -4.01 10.45 -3.19
CA ARG A 30 -3.82 10.71 -1.76
C ARG A 30 -2.37 10.81 -1.27
N ASP A 31 -1.38 11.04 -2.13
CA ASP A 31 -0.02 11.34 -1.62
C ASP A 31 -0.05 12.65 -0.80
N GLY A 32 0.37 12.58 0.47
CA GLY A 32 0.23 13.66 1.46
C GLY A 32 -1.16 13.77 2.09
N MET A 33 -2.17 13.02 1.62
CA MET A 33 -3.52 13.01 2.19
C MET A 33 -3.70 11.80 3.11
N PRO A 34 -4.24 11.99 4.33
CA PRO A 34 -4.34 10.90 5.29
C PRO A 34 -5.27 9.80 4.79
N SER A 35 -4.92 8.54 4.96
CA SER A 35 -5.76 7.37 4.66
C SER A 35 -5.72 6.42 5.86
N GLU A 36 -6.86 5.81 6.19
CA GLU A 36 -6.89 4.69 7.15
C GLU A 36 -6.71 3.37 6.38
N VAL A 37 -5.64 2.64 6.64
CA VAL A 37 -5.44 1.29 6.12
C VAL A 37 -5.83 0.29 7.19
N VAL A 38 -6.77 -0.60 6.85
CA VAL A 38 -7.21 -1.70 7.71
C VAL A 38 -6.52 -2.98 7.26
N LEU A 39 -5.88 -3.66 8.20
CA LEU A 39 -5.16 -4.92 7.97
C LEU A 39 -5.96 -6.13 8.48
N ARG A 40 -5.61 -7.32 7.98
CA ARG A 40 -6.26 -8.60 8.34
C ARG A 40 -6.17 -8.96 9.82
N ASP A 41 -5.16 -8.48 10.52
CA ASP A 41 -4.99 -8.67 11.97
C ASP A 41 -5.88 -7.72 12.81
N GLY A 42 -6.64 -6.85 12.16
CA GLY A 42 -7.49 -5.84 12.78
C GLY A 42 -6.77 -4.51 13.04
N SER A 43 -5.47 -4.40 12.74
CA SER A 43 -4.71 -3.16 12.86
C SER A 43 -5.25 -2.08 11.92
N ARG A 44 -5.23 -0.84 12.40
CA ARG A 44 -5.66 0.35 11.66
C ARG A 44 -4.54 1.37 11.65
N LEU A 45 -4.03 1.68 10.47
CA LEU A 45 -2.88 2.55 10.28
C LEU A 45 -3.30 3.86 9.65
N LEU A 46 -2.96 4.97 10.27
CA LEU A 46 -3.09 6.30 9.67
C LEU A 46 -1.83 6.60 8.85
N ILE A 47 -1.99 6.71 7.54
CA ILE A 47 -0.87 6.88 6.61
C ILE A 47 -1.07 8.12 5.74
N PHE A 48 0.01 8.80 5.42
CA PHE A 48 -0.01 9.99 4.57
C PHE A 48 0.89 9.84 3.35
N ASN A 49 1.94 9.04 3.46
CA ASN A 49 2.82 8.68 2.37
C ASN A 49 3.35 7.27 2.56
N ILE A 50 3.88 6.70 1.48
CA ILE A 50 4.47 5.38 1.48
C ILE A 50 5.77 5.32 0.68
N SER A 51 6.68 4.48 1.14
CA SER A 51 7.72 3.86 0.30
C SER A 51 7.39 2.39 0.13
N TRP A 52 7.74 1.79 -1.01
CA TRP A 52 7.44 0.38 -1.26
C TRP A 52 8.47 -0.31 -2.14
N GLY A 53 8.56 -1.63 -1.98
CA GLY A 53 9.34 -2.54 -2.80
C GLY A 53 8.60 -3.85 -3.05
N TYR A 54 8.79 -4.47 -4.20
CA TYR A 54 8.26 -5.81 -4.48
C TYR A 54 9.20 -6.87 -3.94
N ASP A 55 8.63 -7.83 -3.21
CA ASP A 55 9.29 -9.09 -2.94
C ASP A 55 8.80 -10.13 -3.97
N PRO A 56 9.67 -10.59 -4.90
CA PRO A 56 9.29 -11.53 -5.94
C PRO A 56 8.90 -12.92 -5.40
N SER A 57 9.30 -13.27 -4.18
CA SER A 57 8.97 -14.56 -3.55
C SER A 57 7.53 -14.65 -3.06
N VAL A 58 6.90 -13.52 -2.76
CA VAL A 58 5.52 -13.44 -2.23
C VAL A 58 4.54 -12.72 -3.16
N ALA A 59 5.02 -12.14 -4.27
CA ALA A 59 4.24 -11.37 -5.25
C ALA A 59 3.29 -10.32 -4.66
N ALA A 60 3.73 -9.72 -3.56
CA ALA A 60 3.08 -8.60 -2.92
C ALA A 60 4.12 -7.52 -2.61
N ALA A 61 3.71 -6.26 -2.63
CA ALA A 61 4.56 -5.17 -2.17
C ALA A 61 4.69 -5.15 -0.64
N GLN A 62 5.91 -4.88 -0.18
CA GLN A 62 6.19 -4.44 1.18
C GLN A 62 6.13 -2.91 1.21
N VAL A 63 5.36 -2.38 2.15
CA VAL A 63 5.05 -0.96 2.29
C VAL A 63 5.61 -0.46 3.61
N THR A 64 6.29 0.68 3.58
CA THR A 64 6.73 1.43 4.76
C THR A 64 6.01 2.78 4.77
N THR A 65 5.37 3.13 5.88
CA THR A 65 4.49 4.31 5.99
C THR A 65 5.22 5.54 6.52
N ASN A 66 4.73 6.73 6.16
CA ASN A 66 5.07 8.02 6.78
C ASN A 66 6.56 8.39 6.77
N ILE A 67 7.34 7.78 5.87
CA ILE A 67 8.80 7.80 5.89
C ILE A 67 9.39 8.88 4.98
N SER A 68 8.69 9.32 3.94
CA SER A 68 9.20 10.33 3.01
C SER A 68 8.08 11.08 2.28
N PRO A 69 7.89 12.39 2.54
CA PRO A 69 8.56 13.15 3.60
C PRO A 69 8.24 12.57 4.98
N SER A 70 9.18 12.69 5.93
CA SER A 70 8.90 12.30 7.31
C SER A 70 7.84 13.23 7.91
N ILE A 71 6.91 12.65 8.65
CA ILE A 71 5.84 13.41 9.31
C ILE A 71 6.03 13.25 10.82
N GLY A 72 6.39 14.36 11.48
CA GLY A 72 6.74 14.35 12.89
C GLY A 72 5.61 13.81 13.78
N GLY A 73 5.98 12.90 14.70
CA GLY A 73 5.05 12.34 15.68
C GLY A 73 4.17 11.19 15.18
N LEU A 74 4.25 10.84 13.89
CA LEU A 74 3.54 9.67 13.35
C LEU A 74 4.40 8.41 13.39
N PRO A 75 3.80 7.24 13.65
CA PRO A 75 4.50 5.98 13.57
C PRO A 75 4.92 5.68 12.12
N VAL A 76 6.03 4.96 12.01
CA VAL A 76 6.49 4.31 10.78
C VAL A 76 6.19 2.83 10.95
N ASP A 77 5.31 2.33 10.11
CA ASP A 77 4.87 0.93 10.12
C ASP A 77 5.29 0.23 8.82
N VAL A 78 5.41 -1.09 8.90
CA VAL A 78 5.69 -1.94 7.75
C VAL A 78 4.58 -2.97 7.59
N PHE A 79 4.03 -3.09 6.39
CA PHE A 79 3.02 -4.11 6.09
C PHE A 79 3.13 -4.61 4.64
N SER A 80 2.56 -5.79 4.38
CA SER A 80 2.39 -6.30 3.02
C SER A 80 1.03 -5.88 2.48
N THR A 81 0.96 -5.45 1.21
CA THR A 81 -0.32 -5.16 0.54
C THR A 81 -1.26 -6.36 0.52
N SER A 82 -0.72 -7.58 0.57
CA SER A 82 -1.51 -8.79 0.73
C SER A 82 -2.35 -8.75 2.03
N ALA A 83 -1.90 -8.09 3.10
CA ALA A 83 -2.59 -8.03 4.38
C ALA A 83 -3.68 -6.94 4.44
N VAL A 84 -3.83 -6.10 3.43
CA VAL A 84 -4.83 -5.02 3.40
C VAL A 84 -6.21 -5.60 3.14
N VAL A 85 -7.20 -5.19 3.94
CA VAL A 85 -8.62 -5.55 3.74
C VAL A 85 -9.47 -4.36 3.31
N ALA A 86 -9.10 -3.15 3.73
CA ALA A 86 -9.79 -1.94 3.33
C ALA A 86 -8.87 -0.73 3.42
N ILE A 87 -9.20 0.31 2.65
CA ILE A 87 -8.63 1.64 2.76
C ILE A 87 -9.80 2.61 2.84
N ASN A 88 -9.85 3.42 3.89
CA ASN A 88 -10.94 4.33 4.18
C ASN A 88 -10.44 5.77 4.24
N ASP A 89 -11.37 6.69 4.02
CA ASP A 89 -11.19 8.08 4.36
C ASP A 89 -11.24 8.24 5.88
N PRO A 90 -10.18 8.72 6.54
CA PRO A 90 -10.10 8.72 8.01
C PRO A 90 -10.98 9.80 8.66
N GLU A 91 -11.41 10.82 7.91
CA GLU A 91 -12.30 11.87 8.42
C GLU A 91 -13.76 11.40 8.42
N THR A 92 -14.18 10.75 7.33
CA THR A 92 -15.58 10.37 7.10
C THR A 92 -15.88 8.90 7.39
N GLY A 93 -14.86 8.04 7.45
CA GLY A 93 -15.00 6.59 7.51
C GLY A 93 -15.49 5.96 6.21
N ALA A 94 -15.64 6.73 5.13
CA ALA A 94 -16.13 6.23 3.85
C ALA A 94 -15.09 5.30 3.18
N PRO A 95 -15.51 4.21 2.52
CA PRO A 95 -14.58 3.32 1.85
C PRO A 95 -13.98 3.98 0.60
N LEU A 96 -12.66 3.95 0.49
CA LEU A 96 -11.92 4.32 -0.72
C LEU A 96 -11.61 3.09 -1.56
N LEU A 97 -11.33 1.97 -0.89
CA LEU A 97 -11.10 0.66 -1.49
C LEU A 97 -11.51 -0.44 -0.52
N ALA A 98 -12.27 -1.41 -0.99
CA ALA A 98 -12.46 -2.69 -0.32
C ALA A 98 -11.67 -3.76 -1.06
N VAL A 99 -10.93 -4.60 -0.31
CA VAL A 99 -10.12 -5.69 -0.85
C VAL A 99 -10.80 -7.00 -0.46
N ALA A 100 -11.25 -7.76 -1.46
CA ALA A 100 -11.94 -9.05 -1.29
C ALA A 100 -10.97 -10.17 -0.90
#